data_AF-X1PG38-F1
#
_entry.id   AF-X1PG38-F1
#
_cell.length_a   1.000
_cell.length_b   1.000
_cell.length_c   1.000
_cell.angle_alpha   90.00
_cell.angle_beta   90.00
_cell.angle_gamma   90.00
#
_symmetry.space_group_name_H-M   'P 1'
#
loop_
_entity.id
_entity.type
_entity.pdbx_description
1 polymer ?
#
loop_
_entity_poly.entity_id
_entity_poly.type
_entity_poly.pdbx_seq_one_letter_code
_entity_poly.pdbx_strand_id
1 'polypeptide(L)'
;EGIALDHDERVRLVADLGPDKRALILRNHGLVTLGRSVAEAFILMHNLERACRVQVAIQSSGQQVNPVPPAICEKTARQYESGDTNRLPGAADPYAREWRALRERLEPAAATSFRD
;
A
#
# COMPACT_ATOMS: atom_id res chain seq x y z
N GLU A 1 -14.23 -12.59 3.14
CA GLU A 1 -14.18 -13.37 1.88
C GLU A 1 -13.44 -14.69 2.10
N GLY A 2 -13.88 -15.75 1.41
CA GLY A 2 -13.24 -17.07 1.41
C GLY A 2 -12.26 -17.22 0.26
N ILE A 3 -12.02 -18.45 -0.22
CA ILE A 3 -11.26 -18.67 -1.46
C ILE A 3 -12.13 -18.20 -2.63
N ALA A 4 -11.61 -17.29 -3.46
CA ALA A 4 -12.33 -16.68 -4.58
C ALA A 4 -12.52 -17.65 -5.76
N LEU A 5 -13.43 -18.61 -5.59
CA LEU A 5 -13.84 -19.59 -6.61
C LEU A 5 -15.12 -19.16 -7.34
N ASP A 6 -15.85 -18.19 -6.78
CA ASP A 6 -17.08 -17.65 -7.34
C ASP A 6 -16.79 -16.39 -8.17
N HIS A 7 -17.19 -16.41 -9.42
CA HIS A 7 -16.99 -15.29 -10.34
C HIS A 7 -17.85 -14.06 -9.98
N ASP A 8 -18.96 -14.25 -9.28
CA ASP A 8 -19.84 -13.15 -8.85
C ASP A 8 -19.18 -12.25 -7.79
N GLU A 9 -18.17 -12.78 -7.07
CA GLU A 9 -17.37 -12.02 -6.11
C GLU A 9 -16.67 -10.81 -6.76
N ARG A 10 -16.28 -10.93 -8.04
CA ARG A 10 -15.57 -9.87 -8.76
C ARG A 10 -16.39 -8.59 -8.86
N VAL A 11 -17.69 -8.72 -9.13
CA VAL A 11 -18.59 -7.56 -9.29
C VAL A 11 -18.72 -6.82 -7.96
N ARG A 12 -18.82 -7.55 -6.85
CA ARG A 12 -18.86 -6.96 -5.51
C ARG A 12 -17.55 -6.27 -5.14
N LEU A 13 -16.41 -6.91 -5.41
CA LEU A 13 -15.10 -6.31 -5.13
C LEU A 13 -14.85 -5.01 -5.91
N VAL A 14 -15.25 -4.96 -7.18
CA VAL A 14 -15.17 -3.73 -8.00
C VAL A 14 -16.10 -2.65 -7.44
N ALA A 15 -17.31 -3.01 -7.03
CA ALA A 15 -18.25 -2.07 -6.42
C ALA A 15 -17.74 -1.52 -5.08
N ASP A 16 -17.18 -2.38 -4.22
CA ASP A 16 -16.61 -1.99 -2.92
C ASP A 16 -15.35 -1.14 -3.05
N LEU A 17 -14.51 -1.40 -4.06
CA LEU A 17 -13.36 -0.56 -4.38
C LEU A 17 -13.82 0.83 -4.82
N GLY A 18 -14.86 0.88 -5.65
CA GLY A 18 -15.35 2.12 -6.22
C GLY A 18 -14.38 2.75 -7.23
N PRO A 19 -14.69 3.96 -7.74
CA PRO A 19 -13.98 4.55 -8.86
C PRO A 19 -12.59 5.11 -8.52
N ASP A 20 -12.38 5.55 -7.27
CA ASP A 20 -11.24 6.40 -6.92
C ASP A 20 -10.27 5.76 -5.91
N LYS A 21 -10.64 4.64 -5.29
CA LYS A 21 -9.80 3.98 -4.28
C LYS A 21 -8.80 3.04 -4.92
N ARG A 22 -7.70 2.80 -4.21
CA ARG A 22 -6.58 1.97 -4.65
C ARG A 22 -6.25 0.84 -3.68
N ALA A 23 -7.08 0.64 -2.65
CA ALA A 23 -6.85 -0.39 -1.64
C ALA A 23 -8.18 -0.93 -1.09
N LEU A 24 -8.20 -2.23 -0.80
CA LEU A 24 -9.26 -2.92 -0.08
C LEU A 24 -8.68 -3.63 1.14
N ILE A 25 -9.40 -3.53 2.27
CA ILE A 25 -9.24 -4.43 3.41
C ILE A 25 -10.35 -5.47 3.29
N LEU A 26 -9.99 -6.66 2.82
CA LEU A 26 -10.91 -7.78 2.69
C LEU A 26 -11.13 -8.39 4.07
N ARG A 27 -12.33 -8.17 4.62
CA ARG A 27 -12.69 -8.65 5.96
C ARG A 27 -12.40 -10.14 6.08
N ASN A 28 -11.63 -10.48 7.12
CA ASN A 28 -11.22 -11.84 7.46
C ASN A 28 -10.33 -12.54 6.41
N HIS A 29 -9.74 -11.81 5.47
CA HIS A 29 -8.91 -12.39 4.41
C HIS A 29 -7.54 -11.70 4.30
N GLY A 30 -7.51 -10.39 4.04
CA GLY A 30 -6.24 -9.69 3.83
C GLY A 30 -6.38 -8.37 3.11
N LEU A 31 -5.34 -7.99 2.38
CA LEU A 31 -5.20 -6.69 1.72
C LEU A 31 -5.08 -6.86 0.22
N VAL A 32 -5.68 -5.93 -0.53
CA VAL A 32 -5.48 -5.77 -1.97
C VAL A 32 -5.14 -4.32 -2.24
N THR A 33 -4.12 -4.07 -3.08
CA THR A 33 -3.78 -2.73 -3.55
C THR A 33 -3.61 -2.69 -5.06
N LEU A 34 -3.86 -1.51 -5.63
CA LEU A 34 -3.77 -1.23 -7.06
C LEU A 34 -2.83 -0.04 -7.28
N GLY A 35 -2.21 -0.01 -8.45
CA GLY A 35 -1.35 1.09 -8.88
C GLY A 35 -1.23 1.11 -10.40
N ARG A 36 -0.87 2.25 -10.96
CA ARG A 36 -0.59 2.43 -12.40
C ARG A 36 0.74 1.81 -12.80
N SER A 37 1.59 1.50 -11.83
CA SER A 37 2.82 0.72 -11.97
C SER A 37 2.92 -0.31 -10.87
N VAL A 38 3.78 -1.33 -11.07
CA VAL A 38 4.12 -2.31 -10.03
C VAL A 38 4.70 -1.62 -8.79
N ALA A 39 5.51 -0.56 -8.99
CA ALA A 39 6.09 0.21 -7.91
C ALA A 39 5.01 0.89 -7.06
N GLU A 40 4.04 1.59 -7.69
CA GLU A 40 2.92 2.22 -6.98
C GLU A 40 2.12 1.20 -6.17
N ALA A 41 1.72 0.09 -6.79
CA ALA A 41 0.93 -0.95 -6.14
C ALA A 41 1.66 -1.57 -4.93
N PHE A 42 2.95 -1.89 -5.10
CA PHE A 42 3.78 -2.49 -4.07
C PHE A 42 4.03 -1.54 -2.90
N ILE A 43 4.40 -0.28 -3.18
CA ILE A 43 4.67 0.71 -2.13
C ILE A 43 3.39 1.02 -1.34
N LEU A 44 2.24 1.08 -2.01
CA LEU A 44 0.96 1.21 -1.32
C LEU A 44 0.67 0.00 -0.42
N MET A 45 0.94 -1.22 -0.88
CA MET A 45 0.80 -2.44 -0.07
C MET A 45 1.75 -2.41 1.13
N HIS A 46 3.01 -2.06 0.92
CA HIS A 46 4.03 -2.00 1.97
C HIS A 46 3.65 -1.01 3.07
N ASN A 47 3.14 0.17 2.70
CA ASN A 47 2.68 1.16 3.65
C ASN A 47 1.40 0.75 4.37
N LEU A 48 0.45 0.12 3.68
CA LEU A 48 -0.80 -0.37 4.28
C LEU A 48 -0.54 -1.48 5.30
N GLU A 49 0.32 -2.45 4.97
CA GLU A 49 0.74 -3.52 5.88
C GLU A 49 1.39 -2.94 7.14
N ARG A 50 2.32 -1.98 6.97
CA ARG A 50 2.96 -1.29 8.10
C ARG A 50 1.95 -0.53 8.95
N ALA A 51 0.98 0.15 8.34
CA ALA A 51 -0.07 0.85 9.06
C ALA A 51 -0.91 -0.13 9.90
N CYS A 52 -1.27 -1.29 9.34
CA CYS A 52 -1.96 -2.35 10.09
C CYS A 52 -1.12 -2.87 11.27
N ARG A 53 0.18 -3.14 11.06
CA ARG A 53 1.08 -3.57 12.15
C ARG A 53 1.19 -2.54 13.27
N VAL A 54 1.34 -1.27 12.91
CA VAL A 54 1.39 -0.17 13.89
C VAL A 54 0.06 -0.06 14.64
N GLN A 55 -1.07 -0.15 13.95
CA GLN A 55 -2.39 -0.14 14.59
C GLN A 55 -2.53 -1.27 15.61
N VAL A 56 -2.16 -2.50 15.25
CA VAL A 56 -2.18 -3.65 16.17
C VAL A 56 -1.26 -3.40 17.35
N ALA A 57 -0.03 -2.92 17.14
CA ALA A 57 0.92 -2.64 18.21
C ALA A 57 0.39 -1.59 19.21
N ILE A 58 -0.21 -0.51 18.69
CA ILE A 58 -0.85 0.54 19.50
C ILE A 58 -2.00 -0.06 20.31
N GLN A 59 -2.90 -0.82 19.67
CA GLN A 59 -4.06 -1.42 20.33
C GLN A 59 -3.65 -2.47 21.37
N SER A 60 -2.57 -3.22 21.13
CA SER A 60 -2.04 -4.20 22.08
C SER A 60 -1.30 -3.58 23.27
N SER A 61 -0.98 -2.29 23.24
CA SER A 61 -0.23 -1.62 24.32
C SER A 61 -1.04 -1.45 25.61
N GLY A 62 -2.37 -1.54 25.54
CA GLY A 62 -3.28 -1.24 26.66
C GLY A 62 -3.32 0.23 27.06
N GLN A 63 -2.60 1.12 26.37
CA GLN A 63 -2.61 2.56 26.63
C GLN A 63 -3.75 3.26 25.87
N GLN A 64 -4.12 4.45 26.34
CA GLN A 64 -5.05 5.30 25.62
C GLN A 64 -4.45 5.71 24.27
N VAL A 65 -5.20 5.49 23.19
CA VAL A 65 -4.81 5.90 21.84
C VAL A 65 -4.91 7.42 21.74
N ASN A 66 -3.83 8.06 21.30
CA ASN A 66 -3.82 9.48 20.94
C ASN A 66 -4.05 9.61 19.41
N PRO A 67 -5.27 9.95 18.94
CA PRO A 67 -5.55 10.00 17.51
C PRO A 67 -4.90 11.22 16.85
N VAL A 68 -4.41 11.03 15.63
CA VAL A 68 -3.95 12.15 14.79
C VAL A 68 -5.18 12.99 14.36
N PRO A 69 -5.13 14.33 14.45
CA PRO A 69 -6.26 15.16 14.05
C PRO A 69 -6.67 14.94 12.58
N PRO A 70 -7.98 14.88 12.25
CA PRO A 70 -8.44 14.57 10.89
C PRO A 70 -7.88 15.49 9.80
N ALA A 71 -7.72 16.79 10.11
CA ALA A 71 -7.15 17.76 9.18
C ALA A 71 -5.69 17.44 8.80
N ILE A 72 -4.91 16.87 9.73
CA ILE A 72 -3.52 16.46 9.49
C ILE A 72 -3.50 15.18 8.66
N CYS A 73 -4.40 14.23 8.93
CA CYS A 73 -4.57 13.03 8.11
C CYS A 73 -4.89 13.39 6.64
N GLU A 74 -5.88 14.25 6.41
CA GLU A 74 -6.29 14.69 5.08
C GLU A 74 -5.17 15.45 4.35
N LYS A 75 -4.50 16.37 5.04
CA LYS A 75 -3.34 17.09 4.49
C LYS A 75 -2.24 16.10 4.05
N THR A 76 -1.94 15.12 4.89
CA THR A 76 -0.90 14.12 4.62
C THR A 76 -1.30 13.22 3.45
N ALA A 77 -2.57 12.80 3.37
CA ALA A 77 -3.09 12.02 2.25
C ALA A 77 -2.91 12.75 0.91
N ARG A 78 -3.28 14.04 0.84
CA ARG A 78 -3.09 14.86 -0.36
C ARG A 78 -1.63 15.02 -0.76
N GLN A 79 -0.73 15.15 0.22
CA GLN A 79 0.71 15.20 -0.04
C GLN A 79 1.22 13.89 -0.65
N TYR A 80 0.76 12.74 -0.16
CA TYR A 80 1.06 11.45 -0.78
C TYR A 80 0.50 11.33 -2.19
N GLU A 81 -0.72 11.81 -2.43
CA GLU A 81 -1.38 11.75 -3.74
C GLU A 81 -0.70 12.65 -4.79
N SER A 82 -0.13 13.78 -4.37
CA SER A 82 0.62 14.67 -5.27
C SER A 82 1.86 14.00 -5.89
N GLY A 83 2.44 13.01 -5.21
CA GLY A 83 3.69 12.38 -5.61
C GLY A 83 4.94 13.25 -5.41
N ASP A 84 4.79 14.46 -4.86
CA ASP A 84 5.88 15.42 -4.68
C ASP A 84 6.89 14.99 -3.59
N THR A 85 6.49 14.09 -2.70
CA THR A 85 7.33 13.64 -1.57
C THR A 85 8.44 12.68 -1.98
N ASN A 86 8.32 12.00 -3.14
CA ASN A 86 9.17 10.85 -3.50
C ASN A 86 9.80 10.92 -4.90
N ARG A 87 9.52 11.97 -5.69
CA ARG A 87 9.93 12.04 -7.09
C ARG A 87 11.46 12.08 -7.26
N LEU A 88 11.97 11.26 -8.18
CA LEU A 88 13.31 11.43 -8.73
C LEU A 88 13.23 12.46 -9.87
N PRO A 89 14.10 13.49 -9.90
CA PRO A 89 14.16 14.42 -11.03
C PRO A 89 14.33 13.65 -12.34
N GLY A 90 13.45 13.92 -13.32
CA GLY A 90 13.46 13.26 -14.63
C GLY A 90 12.83 11.86 -14.68
N ALA A 91 12.38 11.29 -13.55
CA ALA A 91 11.68 10.01 -13.56
C ALA A 91 10.20 10.17 -13.92
N ALA A 92 9.72 9.33 -14.84
CA ALA A 92 8.30 9.28 -15.21
C ALA A 92 7.42 8.75 -14.07
N ASP A 93 7.91 7.75 -13.32
CA ASP A 93 7.21 7.18 -12.17
C ASP A 93 7.56 7.96 -10.88
N PRO A 94 6.58 8.57 -10.18
CA PRO A 94 6.83 9.27 -8.93
C PRO A 94 7.36 8.37 -7.81
N TYR A 95 7.19 7.05 -7.92
CA TYR A 95 7.64 6.07 -6.94
C TYR A 95 9.04 5.49 -7.24
N ALA A 96 9.70 5.96 -8.30
CA ALA A 96 10.97 5.41 -8.78
C ALA A 96 12.09 5.42 -7.70
N ARG A 97 12.12 6.43 -6.83
CA ARG A 97 13.13 6.54 -5.76
C ARG A 97 13.04 5.40 -4.78
N GLU A 98 11.86 5.24 -4.19
CA GLU A 98 11.59 4.24 -3.18
C GLU A 98 11.66 2.84 -3.78
N TRP A 99 11.15 2.66 -5.00
CA TRP A 99 11.23 1.40 -5.71
C TRP A 99 12.67 0.95 -5.96
N ARG A 100 13.54 1.87 -6.37
CA ARG A 100 14.97 1.58 -6.53
C ARG A 100 15.59 1.13 -5.21
N ALA A 101 15.35 1.86 -4.13
CA ALA A 101 15.89 1.50 -2.81
C ALA A 101 15.37 0.14 -2.32
N LEU A 102 14.09 -0.17 -2.55
CA LEU A 102 13.50 -1.46 -2.21
C LEU A 102 14.13 -2.62 -3.01
N ARG A 103 14.45 -2.41 -4.29
CA ARG A 103 15.16 -3.40 -5.10
C ARG A 103 16.60 -3.60 -4.64
N GLU A 104 17.29 -2.53 -4.27
CA GLU A 104 18.67 -2.59 -3.74
C GLU A 104 18.73 -3.38 -2.42
N ARG A 105 17.68 -3.35 -1.60
CA ARG A 105 17.59 -4.17 -0.36
C ARG A 105 17.50 -5.68 -0.59
N LEU A 106 17.24 -6.12 -1.83
CA LEU A 106 17.24 -7.54 -2.18
C LEU A 106 18.64 -8.06 -2.53
N GLU A 107 19.67 -7.20 -2.47
CA GLU A 107 21.05 -7.54 -2.81
C GLU A 107 21.89 -7.92 -1.57
N PRO A 108 22.85 -8.86 -1.69
CA PRO A 108 23.24 -9.56 -2.91
C PRO A 108 22.16 -10.57 -3.34
N ALA A 109 21.91 -10.64 -4.64
CA ALA A 109 20.99 -11.61 -5.24
C ALA A 109 21.23 -13.01 -4.65
N ALA A 110 20.16 -13.68 -4.24
CA ALA A 110 20.20 -15.09 -3.92
C ALA A 110 20.79 -15.89 -5.10
N ALA A 111 21.22 -17.14 -4.86
CA ALA A 111 21.81 -18.00 -5.89
C ALA A 111 20.94 -18.15 -7.16
N THR A 112 19.65 -17.81 -7.07
CA THR A 112 18.73 -17.57 -8.18
C THR A 112 18.24 -16.12 -8.14
N SER A 113 18.38 -15.41 -9.27
CA SER A 113 17.91 -14.03 -9.43
C SER A 113 16.43 -14.02 -9.85
N PHE A 114 15.65 -13.08 -9.32
CA PHE A 114 14.27 -12.85 -9.77
C PHE A 114 14.18 -12.19 -11.16
N ARG A 115 15.33 -11.87 -11.76
CA ARG A 115 15.46 -11.15 -13.03
C ARG A 115 15.77 -12.05 -14.21
N ASP A 116 16.08 -13.32 -13.95
CA ASP A 116 16.34 -14.35 -14.96
C ASP A 116 15.01 -14.98 -15.41
#